data_AF-A0A3A4PNL7-F1
#
_entry.id   AF-A0A3A4PNL7-F1
#
_cell.length_a   1.000
_cell.length_b   1.000
_cell.length_c   1.000
_cell.angle_alpha   90.00
_cell.angle_beta   90.00
_cell.angle_gamma   90.00
#
_symmetry.space_group_name_H-M   'P 1'
#
loop_
_entity.id
_entity.type
_entity.pdbx_description
1 polymer ?
#
loop_
_entity_poly.entity_id
_entity_poly.type
_entity_poly.pdbx_seq_one_letter_code
_entity_poly.pdbx_strand_id
1 'polypeptide(L)'
;MSTAGVGHEPVTTGKNCANCHNPHGSDVPRILADTEIHLCLGCHDEPMDTPNGPIVDMKSWIDTNPEHHGPIRDGNCTGCHQPHGSENFRILQHTFPRRFYAPFSLDTYALCFECHEETLVLDARTTTLTGFRNGDVNLHYLHVNQQKGRTCRACHEIHAGTRPKRIKDFVPFGSWMYPVNFEKSETGGRCTPGCHVERAYDRGHQISLK
;
A
#
# COMPACT_ATOMS: atom_id res chain seq x y z
N MET A 1 -19.08 -17.23 -15.59
CA MET A 1 -18.80 -16.04 -14.75
C MET A 1 -18.43 -16.57 -13.38
N SER A 2 -17.14 -16.51 -13.02
CA SER A 2 -16.71 -16.95 -11.68
C SER A 2 -17.29 -15.97 -10.68
N THR A 3 -17.96 -16.47 -9.65
CA THR A 3 -18.47 -15.63 -8.56
C THR A 3 -17.27 -15.03 -7.83
N ALA A 4 -17.03 -13.73 -7.99
CA ALA A 4 -15.95 -13.05 -7.29
C ALA A 4 -16.12 -13.20 -5.78
N GLY A 5 -15.08 -13.64 -5.07
CA GLY A 5 -15.07 -13.73 -3.60
C GLY A 5 -15.32 -12.39 -2.89
N VAL A 6 -14.95 -11.27 -3.53
CA VAL A 6 -15.19 -9.89 -3.10
C VAL A 6 -15.72 -9.08 -4.30
N GLY A 7 -17.02 -8.78 -4.29
CA GLY A 7 -17.65 -7.93 -5.31
C GLY A 7 -17.42 -6.44 -5.09
N HIS A 8 -17.44 -5.67 -6.19
CA HIS A 8 -17.56 -4.22 -6.14
C HIS A 8 -19.03 -3.85 -6.38
N GLU A 9 -19.70 -3.34 -5.35
CA GLU A 9 -21.16 -3.11 -5.35
C GLU A 9 -21.68 -2.35 -6.59
N PRO A 10 -21.03 -1.28 -7.10
CA PRO A 10 -21.49 -0.53 -8.27
C PRO A 10 -21.67 -1.36 -9.54
N VAL A 11 -21.14 -2.58 -9.61
CA VAL A 11 -21.33 -3.51 -10.75
C VAL A 11 -22.68 -4.23 -10.67
N THR A 12 -23.45 -4.03 -9.61
CA THR A 12 -24.73 -4.71 -9.39
C THR A 12 -25.85 -3.78 -8.94
N THR A 13 -25.54 -2.53 -8.63
CA THR A 13 -26.49 -1.52 -8.13
C THR A 13 -26.52 -0.27 -9.01
N GLY A 14 -27.51 0.60 -8.79
CA GLY A 14 -27.66 1.84 -9.56
C GLY A 14 -27.82 1.59 -11.06
N LYS A 15 -27.00 2.26 -11.89
CA LYS A 15 -26.97 2.07 -13.35
C LYS A 15 -26.10 0.88 -13.78
N ASN A 16 -25.62 0.06 -12.83
CA ASN A 16 -24.78 -1.10 -13.05
C ASN A 16 -23.56 -0.75 -13.93
N CYS A 17 -23.42 -1.35 -15.12
CA CYS A 17 -22.31 -1.12 -16.03
C CYS A 17 -22.15 0.36 -16.36
N ALA A 18 -23.27 1.07 -16.48
CA ALA A 18 -23.31 2.49 -16.81
C ALA A 18 -23.01 3.41 -15.61
N ASN A 19 -22.66 2.87 -14.44
CA ASN A 19 -22.05 3.66 -13.37
C ASN A 19 -20.64 4.11 -13.75
N CYS A 20 -19.91 3.31 -14.53
CA CYS A 20 -18.53 3.60 -14.94
C CYS A 20 -18.36 3.71 -16.45
N HIS A 21 -19.19 3.00 -17.23
CA HIS A 21 -19.07 2.96 -18.70
C HIS A 21 -20.10 3.86 -19.39
N ASN A 22 -19.75 4.37 -20.57
CA ASN A 22 -20.70 5.06 -21.44
C ASN A 22 -21.23 4.07 -22.51
N PRO A 23 -22.51 3.64 -22.45
CA PRO A 23 -23.06 2.67 -23.40
C PRO A 23 -23.13 3.20 -24.84
N HIS A 24 -23.02 4.51 -25.05
CA HIS A 24 -23.01 5.13 -26.39
C HIS A 24 -21.61 5.33 -26.97
N GLY A 25 -20.56 4.92 -26.26
CA GLY A 25 -19.17 5.17 -26.63
C GLY A 25 -18.52 6.31 -25.84
N SER A 26 -17.19 6.29 -25.74
CA SER A 26 -16.38 7.31 -25.08
C SER A 26 -14.98 7.33 -25.67
N ASP A 27 -14.35 8.50 -25.65
CA ASP A 27 -12.94 8.69 -26.01
C ASP A 27 -11.97 8.23 -24.90
N VAL A 28 -12.50 7.91 -23.71
CA VAL A 28 -11.70 7.33 -22.62
C VAL A 28 -11.52 5.83 -22.83
N PRO A 29 -10.30 5.28 -22.67
CA PRO A 29 -10.06 3.84 -22.80
C PRO A 29 -11.05 2.99 -22.01
N ARG A 30 -11.37 1.80 -22.53
CA ARG A 30 -12.37 0.88 -21.95
C ARG A 30 -13.80 1.45 -21.93
N ILE A 31 -14.08 2.46 -22.74
CA ILE A 31 -15.42 3.08 -22.88
C ILE A 31 -15.90 3.66 -21.54
N LEU A 32 -14.99 4.26 -20.78
CA LEU A 32 -15.30 4.83 -19.48
C LEU A 32 -16.02 6.17 -19.64
N ALA A 33 -16.93 6.50 -18.73
CA ALA A 33 -17.70 7.74 -18.77
C ALA A 33 -16.86 8.98 -18.35
N ASP A 34 -15.76 8.77 -17.62
CA ASP A 34 -14.76 9.78 -17.23
C ASP A 34 -13.40 9.07 -17.03
N THR A 35 -12.35 9.81 -16.72
CA THR A 35 -11.06 9.26 -16.30
C THR A 35 -11.23 8.37 -15.07
N GLU A 36 -10.37 7.36 -14.96
CA GLU A 36 -10.50 6.31 -13.95
C GLU A 36 -10.54 6.86 -12.52
N ILE A 37 -9.62 7.76 -12.17
CA ILE A 37 -9.59 8.37 -10.85
C ILE A 37 -10.85 9.19 -10.56
N HIS A 38 -11.39 9.93 -11.53
CA HIS A 38 -12.63 10.69 -11.33
C HIS A 38 -13.83 9.78 -11.11
N LEU A 39 -13.93 8.66 -11.84
CA LEU A 39 -15.00 7.68 -11.61
C LEU A 39 -14.92 7.08 -10.20
N CYS A 40 -13.72 6.66 -9.77
CA CYS A 40 -13.53 6.07 -8.45
C CYS A 40 -13.83 7.09 -7.34
N LEU A 41 -13.27 8.29 -7.43
CA LEU A 41 -13.45 9.35 -6.43
C LEU A 41 -14.80 10.07 -6.54
N GLY A 42 -15.63 9.74 -7.54
CA GLY A 42 -17.02 10.20 -7.62
C GLY A 42 -17.95 9.47 -6.65
N CYS A 43 -17.52 8.31 -6.13
CA CYS A 43 -18.19 7.64 -5.01
C CYS A 43 -17.28 7.56 -3.78
N HIS A 44 -15.99 7.27 -3.93
CA HIS A 44 -15.05 7.16 -2.81
C HIS A 44 -14.59 8.53 -2.24
N ASP A 45 -15.52 9.47 -2.11
CA ASP A 45 -15.33 10.82 -1.56
C ASP A 45 -15.92 11.00 -0.16
N GLU A 46 -16.32 9.91 0.48
CA GLU A 46 -16.72 9.89 1.88
C GLU A 46 -16.41 8.52 2.51
N PRO A 47 -16.37 8.41 3.85
CA PRO A 47 -16.20 7.12 4.51
C PRO A 47 -17.40 6.21 4.26
N MET A 48 -17.14 4.92 4.01
CA MET A 48 -18.17 3.92 3.73
C MET A 48 -17.97 2.69 4.59
N ASP A 49 -19.05 2.14 5.13
CA ASP A 49 -19.02 0.82 5.77
C ASP A 49 -19.19 -0.28 4.72
N THR A 50 -18.37 -1.33 4.84
CA THR A 50 -18.50 -2.53 4.00
C THR A 50 -18.50 -3.78 4.88
N PRO A 51 -19.01 -4.92 4.41
CA PRO A 51 -18.91 -6.20 5.14
C PRO A 51 -17.46 -6.58 5.50
N ASN A 52 -16.48 -6.04 4.77
CA ASN A 52 -15.06 -6.28 4.97
C ASN A 52 -14.34 -5.12 5.71
N GLY A 53 -15.09 -4.28 6.42
CA GLY A 53 -14.60 -3.13 7.18
C GLY A 53 -14.72 -1.81 6.43
N PRO A 54 -14.43 -0.67 7.08
CA PRO A 54 -14.67 0.65 6.49
C PRO A 54 -13.69 0.97 5.37
N ILE A 55 -14.15 1.71 4.36
CA ILE A 55 -13.35 2.46 3.39
C ILE A 55 -13.30 3.90 3.90
N VAL A 56 -12.12 4.52 3.90
CA VAL A 56 -11.97 5.93 4.25
C VAL A 56 -12.45 6.81 3.10
N ASP A 57 -12.70 8.09 3.36
CA ASP A 57 -12.81 9.09 2.30
C ASP A 57 -11.47 9.13 1.53
N MET A 58 -11.43 8.46 0.39
CA MET A 58 -10.21 8.27 -0.39
C MET A 58 -9.85 9.55 -1.13
N LYS A 59 -10.84 10.31 -1.59
CA LYS A 59 -10.63 11.60 -2.24
C LYS A 59 -9.93 12.56 -1.30
N SER A 60 -10.50 12.79 -0.12
CA SER A 60 -9.87 13.64 0.90
C SER A 60 -8.52 13.10 1.35
N TRP A 61 -8.36 11.77 1.47
CA TRP A 61 -7.07 11.17 1.82
C TRP A 61 -5.98 11.49 0.79
N ILE A 62 -6.25 11.30 -0.51
CA ILE A 62 -5.29 11.58 -1.58
C ILE A 62 -5.01 13.09 -1.66
N ASP A 63 -6.03 13.93 -1.54
CA ASP A 63 -5.90 15.39 -1.64
C ASP A 63 -5.07 15.98 -0.48
N THR A 64 -5.18 15.41 0.73
CA THR A 64 -4.49 15.91 1.94
C THR A 64 -3.11 15.29 2.19
N ASN A 65 -2.73 14.27 1.42
CA ASN A 65 -1.44 13.57 1.57
C ASN A 65 -0.58 13.73 0.30
N PRO A 66 0.48 14.56 0.31
CA PRO A 66 1.18 14.94 -0.93
C PRO A 66 2.10 13.84 -1.50
N GLU A 67 2.54 12.86 -0.69
CA GLU A 67 3.44 11.81 -1.15
C GLU A 67 2.63 10.67 -1.79
N HIS A 68 2.24 10.84 -3.04
CA HIS A 68 1.47 9.83 -3.78
C HIS A 68 2.32 8.63 -4.17
N HIS A 69 1.72 7.45 -4.15
CA HIS A 69 2.30 6.26 -4.78
C HIS A 69 2.19 6.36 -6.30
N GLY A 70 3.09 5.71 -7.05
CA GLY A 70 3.17 5.85 -8.51
C GLY A 70 1.82 5.71 -9.22
N PRO A 71 1.10 4.59 -9.02
CA PRO A 71 -0.23 4.41 -9.61
C PRO A 71 -1.25 5.48 -9.23
N ILE A 72 -1.20 6.03 -8.01
CA ILE A 72 -2.12 7.09 -7.57
C ILE A 72 -1.80 8.41 -8.28
N ARG A 73 -0.51 8.76 -8.38
CA ARG A 73 -0.07 9.95 -9.11
C ARG A 73 -0.47 9.89 -10.59
N ASP A 74 -0.48 8.69 -11.15
CA ASP A 74 -0.82 8.45 -12.56
C ASP A 74 -2.34 8.24 -12.76
N GLY A 75 -3.16 8.34 -11.71
CA GLY A 75 -4.62 8.17 -11.77
C GLY A 75 -5.08 6.74 -12.06
N ASN A 76 -4.22 5.75 -11.83
CA ASN A 76 -4.40 4.33 -12.16
C ASN A 76 -4.72 3.48 -10.91
N CYS A 77 -5.96 3.59 -10.43
CA CYS A 77 -6.54 2.75 -9.39
C CYS A 77 -6.54 1.25 -9.77
N THR A 78 -6.77 0.95 -11.04
CA THR A 78 -6.81 -0.39 -11.64
C THR A 78 -5.42 -0.97 -11.88
N GLY A 79 -4.35 -0.30 -11.44
CA GLY A 79 -3.05 -0.93 -11.28
C GLY A 79 -3.00 -1.89 -10.09
N CYS A 80 -3.92 -1.74 -9.13
CA CYS A 80 -3.98 -2.61 -7.95
C CYS A 80 -5.38 -3.17 -7.68
N HIS A 81 -6.44 -2.46 -8.06
CA HIS A 81 -7.83 -2.88 -7.86
C HIS A 81 -8.44 -3.48 -9.13
N GLN A 82 -9.42 -4.37 -8.97
CA GLN A 82 -10.23 -4.98 -10.02
C GLN A 82 -11.67 -4.47 -9.87
N PRO A 83 -12.08 -3.44 -10.63
CA PRO A 83 -13.34 -2.71 -10.40
C PRO A 83 -14.59 -3.55 -10.65
N HIS A 84 -14.46 -4.72 -11.28
CA HIS A 84 -15.55 -5.70 -11.45
C HIS A 84 -15.70 -6.67 -10.26
N GLY A 85 -14.74 -6.70 -9.33
CA GLY A 85 -14.64 -7.67 -8.24
C GLY A 85 -13.44 -8.61 -8.36
N SER A 86 -12.96 -9.16 -7.24
CA SER A 86 -11.81 -10.08 -7.18
C SER A 86 -11.97 -11.12 -6.08
N GLU A 87 -11.13 -12.15 -6.06
CA GLU A 87 -11.02 -13.07 -4.91
C GLU A 87 -10.28 -12.46 -3.70
N ASN A 88 -9.54 -11.36 -3.91
CA ASN A 88 -8.72 -10.75 -2.85
C ASN A 88 -9.48 -9.64 -2.11
N PHE A 89 -9.06 -9.43 -0.87
CA PHE A 89 -9.57 -8.34 -0.02
C PHE A 89 -9.50 -6.99 -0.74
N ARG A 90 -10.56 -6.18 -0.63
CA ARG A 90 -10.67 -4.85 -1.27
C ARG A 90 -10.42 -4.90 -2.77
N ILE A 91 -11.01 -5.90 -3.42
CA ILE A 91 -10.99 -6.08 -4.86
C ILE A 91 -9.56 -6.05 -5.45
N LEU A 92 -8.54 -6.45 -4.70
CA LEU A 92 -7.15 -6.38 -5.17
C LEU A 92 -6.90 -7.40 -6.28
N GLN A 93 -6.09 -7.06 -7.26
CA GLN A 93 -5.78 -7.96 -8.37
C GLN A 93 -5.03 -9.21 -7.91
N HIS A 94 -4.16 -9.05 -6.93
CA HIS A 94 -3.37 -10.12 -6.33
C HIS A 94 -3.39 -10.04 -4.80
N THR A 95 -2.86 -11.07 -4.16
CA THR A 95 -2.86 -11.17 -2.71
C THR A 95 -1.94 -10.11 -2.07
N PHE A 96 -2.46 -9.48 -1.02
CA PHE A 96 -1.71 -8.61 -0.12
C PHE A 96 -2.32 -8.69 1.29
N PRO A 97 -1.53 -8.96 2.34
CA PRO A 97 -2.07 -9.23 3.67
C PRO A 97 -2.67 -7.99 4.31
N ARG A 98 -3.85 -8.15 4.92
CA ARG A 98 -4.53 -7.10 5.70
C ARG A 98 -3.84 -6.80 7.03
N ARG A 99 -3.04 -7.73 7.54
CA ARG A 99 -2.53 -7.71 8.91
C ARG A 99 -1.21 -6.95 8.99
N PHE A 100 -0.87 -6.50 10.20
CA PHE A 100 0.43 -5.89 10.48
C PHE A 100 1.57 -6.91 10.38
N TYR A 101 1.33 -8.14 10.89
CA TYR A 101 2.27 -9.25 10.80
C TYR A 101 1.70 -10.37 9.92
N ALA A 102 2.56 -10.99 9.12
CA ALA A 102 2.28 -12.20 8.36
C ALA A 102 3.58 -13.00 8.12
N PRO A 103 3.51 -14.33 7.97
CA PRO A 103 4.65 -15.09 7.49
C PRO A 103 5.00 -14.67 6.06
N PHE A 104 6.29 -14.62 5.76
CA PHE A 104 6.75 -14.27 4.43
C PHE A 104 6.53 -15.43 3.43
N SER A 105 5.98 -15.09 2.27
CA SER A 105 6.04 -15.86 1.04
C SER A 105 5.83 -14.90 -0.14
N LEU A 106 6.36 -15.21 -1.31
CA LEU A 106 6.19 -14.36 -2.51
C LEU A 106 4.71 -14.18 -2.85
N ASP A 107 3.93 -15.26 -2.81
CA ASP A 107 2.49 -15.26 -3.08
C ASP A 107 1.72 -14.31 -2.15
N THR A 108 2.12 -14.20 -0.88
CA THR A 108 1.46 -13.30 0.08
C THR A 108 1.57 -11.84 -0.34
N TYR A 109 2.63 -11.47 -1.08
CA TYR A 109 2.89 -10.09 -1.51
C TYR A 109 2.88 -9.95 -3.03
N ALA A 110 2.26 -10.89 -3.76
CA ALA A 110 2.23 -10.92 -5.21
C ALA A 110 1.82 -9.57 -5.82
N LEU A 111 0.84 -8.87 -5.21
CA LEU A 111 0.43 -7.53 -5.66
C LEU A 111 1.58 -6.52 -5.71
N CYS A 112 2.47 -6.56 -4.74
CA CYS A 112 3.59 -5.63 -4.65
C CYS A 112 4.66 -5.97 -5.69
N PHE A 113 4.88 -7.26 -5.93
CA PHE A 113 5.94 -7.76 -6.80
C PHE A 113 5.63 -7.68 -8.30
N GLU A 114 4.40 -7.32 -8.68
CA GLU A 114 4.09 -6.90 -10.04
C GLU A 114 4.96 -5.71 -10.51
N CYS A 115 5.40 -4.86 -9.57
CA CYS A 115 6.21 -3.68 -9.87
C CYS A 115 7.49 -3.54 -9.05
N HIS A 116 7.53 -4.08 -7.83
CA HIS A 116 8.70 -4.02 -6.96
C HIS A 116 9.51 -5.30 -7.08
N GLU A 117 10.83 -5.19 -7.17
CA GLU A 117 11.68 -6.38 -7.25
C GLU A 117 11.61 -7.23 -5.97
N GLU A 118 11.44 -8.54 -6.12
CA GLU A 118 11.39 -9.50 -5.00
C GLU A 118 12.69 -9.49 -4.19
N THR A 119 13.83 -9.26 -4.84
CA THR A 119 15.18 -9.14 -4.25
C THR A 119 15.23 -8.09 -3.14
N LEU A 120 14.33 -7.10 -3.15
CA LEU A 120 14.17 -6.11 -2.08
C LEU A 120 14.01 -6.78 -0.71
N VAL A 121 13.38 -7.96 -0.63
CA VAL A 121 13.14 -8.69 0.61
C VAL A 121 13.76 -10.08 0.64
N LEU A 122 14.24 -10.61 -0.50
CA LEU A 122 14.94 -11.90 -0.55
C LEU A 122 16.43 -11.76 -0.23
N ASP A 123 17.07 -10.65 -0.60
CA ASP A 123 18.50 -10.46 -0.40
C ASP A 123 18.80 -9.94 1.01
N ALA A 124 19.48 -10.74 1.81
CA ALA A 124 19.88 -10.35 3.17
C ALA A 124 20.90 -9.21 3.21
N ARG A 125 21.66 -9.03 2.12
CA ARG A 125 22.69 -7.99 1.99
C ARG A 125 22.62 -7.32 0.63
N THR A 126 22.80 -6.00 0.60
CA THR A 126 22.84 -5.19 -0.62
C THR A 126 23.48 -3.84 -0.36
N THR A 127 24.11 -3.25 -1.38
CA THR A 127 24.57 -1.85 -1.35
C THR A 127 23.80 -0.95 -2.32
N THR A 128 23.02 -1.54 -3.23
CA THR A 128 22.41 -0.88 -4.40
C THR A 128 20.88 -0.95 -4.43
N LEU A 129 20.27 -2.05 -3.97
CA LEU A 129 18.84 -2.30 -4.14
C LEU A 129 17.96 -1.35 -3.33
N THR A 130 18.42 -0.91 -2.17
CA THR A 130 17.60 -0.09 -1.26
C THR A 130 18.41 0.86 -0.38
N GLY A 131 17.78 1.98 -0.06
CA GLY A 131 18.29 2.94 0.91
C GLY A 131 18.03 2.53 2.37
N PHE A 132 17.10 1.61 2.62
CA PHE A 132 16.78 1.10 3.96
C PHE A 132 17.68 -0.08 4.30
N ARG A 133 18.96 0.24 4.56
CA ARG A 133 20.01 -0.73 4.87
C ARG A 133 20.99 -0.14 5.89
N ASN A 134 21.55 -0.98 6.75
CA ASN A 134 22.55 -0.59 7.73
C ASN A 134 23.90 -1.22 7.36
N GLY A 135 24.86 -0.42 6.91
CA GLY A 135 25.95 -0.91 6.08
C GLY A 135 25.36 -1.61 4.85
N ASP A 136 25.81 -2.82 4.55
CA ASP A 136 25.26 -3.67 3.50
C ASP A 136 24.07 -4.53 3.99
N VAL A 137 23.70 -4.50 5.27
CA VAL A 137 22.59 -5.32 5.80
C VAL A 137 21.25 -4.75 5.34
N ASN A 138 20.51 -5.52 4.54
CA ASN A 138 19.21 -5.11 4.03
C ASN A 138 18.15 -5.17 5.15
N LEU A 139 17.61 -4.02 5.54
CA LEU A 139 16.63 -3.99 6.62
C LEU A 139 15.24 -4.45 6.16
N HIS A 140 14.92 -4.38 4.86
CA HIS A 140 13.66 -4.95 4.34
C HIS A 140 13.64 -6.47 4.56
N TYR A 141 14.73 -7.18 4.25
CA TYR A 141 14.87 -8.61 4.53
C TYR A 141 14.63 -8.93 6.02
N LEU A 142 15.28 -8.19 6.93
CA LEU A 142 15.15 -8.42 8.37
C LEU A 142 13.73 -8.19 8.90
N HIS A 143 12.98 -7.26 8.31
CA HIS A 143 11.65 -6.89 8.80
C HIS A 143 10.54 -7.72 8.15
N VAL A 144 10.66 -8.01 6.86
CA VAL A 144 9.59 -8.61 6.04
C VAL A 144 9.77 -10.11 5.92
N ASN A 145 10.99 -10.58 5.63
CA ASN A 145 11.28 -11.99 5.31
C ASN A 145 11.45 -12.83 6.59
N GLN A 146 10.38 -12.96 7.35
CA GLN A 146 10.35 -13.66 8.65
C GLN A 146 9.04 -14.45 8.79
N GLN A 147 9.03 -15.47 9.67
CA GLN A 147 7.80 -16.20 10.03
C GLN A 147 6.75 -15.29 10.69
N LYS A 148 7.21 -14.24 11.39
CA LYS A 148 6.40 -13.14 11.91
C LYS A 148 6.86 -11.82 11.30
N GLY A 149 6.88 -11.77 9.96
CA GLY A 149 7.30 -10.61 9.20
C GLY A 149 6.34 -9.44 9.37
N ARG A 150 6.88 -8.23 9.43
CA ARG A 150 6.10 -6.99 9.26
C ARG A 150 5.75 -6.87 7.79
N THR A 151 4.46 -6.76 7.49
CA THR A 151 3.98 -6.60 6.12
C THR A 151 4.36 -5.24 5.56
N CYS A 152 4.32 -5.03 4.24
CA CYS A 152 4.63 -3.71 3.65
C CYS A 152 3.74 -2.60 4.25
N ARG A 153 2.47 -2.90 4.54
CA ARG A 153 1.51 -1.97 5.17
C ARG A 153 1.80 -1.66 6.63
N ALA A 154 2.70 -2.40 7.28
CA ALA A 154 3.13 -2.13 8.63
C ALA A 154 3.90 -0.81 8.71
N CYS A 155 4.63 -0.46 7.64
CA CYS A 155 5.46 0.74 7.61
C CYS A 155 5.07 1.71 6.50
N HIS A 156 4.52 1.23 5.38
CA HIS A 156 4.16 2.08 4.24
C HIS A 156 2.64 2.29 4.15
N GLU A 157 2.25 3.51 3.84
CA GLU A 157 0.96 3.79 3.23
C GLU A 157 1.05 3.53 1.72
N ILE A 158 0.01 2.88 1.17
CA ILE A 158 0.03 2.31 -0.18
C ILE A 158 -0.54 3.31 -1.18
N HIS A 159 -1.46 4.17 -0.76
CA HIS A 159 -2.08 5.17 -1.63
C HIS A 159 -1.26 6.46 -1.64
N ALA A 160 -1.30 7.18 -0.52
CA ALA A 160 -0.69 8.48 -0.34
C ALA A 160 -0.33 8.67 1.13
N GLY A 161 0.78 9.36 1.40
CA GLY A 161 1.20 9.67 2.76
C GLY A 161 1.81 11.06 2.87
N THR A 162 2.36 11.35 4.04
CA THR A 162 2.99 12.64 4.37
C THR A 162 4.52 12.56 4.35
N ARG A 163 5.09 11.36 4.51
CA ARG A 163 6.54 11.16 4.63
C ARG A 163 7.16 10.59 3.35
N PRO A 164 8.47 10.80 3.13
CA PRO A 164 9.19 10.17 2.03
C PRO A 164 8.97 8.65 2.00
N LYS A 165 8.77 8.12 0.80
CA LYS A 165 8.44 6.69 0.57
C LYS A 165 7.15 6.24 1.29
N ARG A 166 6.27 7.20 1.63
CA ARG A 166 4.98 6.99 2.32
C ARG A 166 5.14 6.22 3.62
N ILE A 167 6.21 6.44 4.36
CA ILE A 167 6.35 5.84 5.70
C ILE A 167 5.25 6.40 6.60
N LYS A 168 4.51 5.52 7.27
CA LYS A 168 3.38 5.89 8.11
C LYS A 168 3.81 6.76 9.29
N ASP A 169 3.00 7.76 9.60
CA ASP A 169 3.15 8.54 10.83
C ASP A 169 2.88 7.69 12.07
N PHE A 170 1.86 6.83 12.00
CA PHE A 170 1.39 6.02 13.11
C PHE A 170 1.09 4.59 12.69
N VAL A 171 1.27 3.67 13.63
CA VAL A 171 0.97 2.25 13.46
C VAL A 171 0.09 1.72 14.60
N PRO A 172 -0.86 0.82 14.31
CA PRO A 172 -1.71 0.25 15.35
C PRO A 172 -0.95 -0.77 16.19
N PHE A 173 -1.16 -0.73 17.51
CA PHE A 173 -0.72 -1.76 18.46
C PHE A 173 -1.78 -1.92 19.55
N GLY A 174 -2.59 -2.99 19.43
CA GLY A 174 -3.81 -3.12 20.23
C GLY A 174 -4.79 -1.98 19.91
N SER A 175 -5.28 -1.30 20.95
CA SER A 175 -6.16 -0.13 20.83
C SER A 175 -5.41 1.19 20.63
N TRP A 176 -4.08 1.19 20.65
CA TRP A 176 -3.25 2.39 20.65
C TRP A 176 -2.63 2.61 19.28
N MET A 177 -2.51 3.88 18.88
CA MET A 177 -1.77 4.30 17.68
C MET A 177 -0.42 4.84 18.11
N TYR A 178 0.66 4.13 17.78
CA TYR A 178 2.01 4.53 18.14
C TYR A 178 2.66 5.32 17.02
N PRO A 179 3.32 6.46 17.34
CA PRO A 179 4.07 7.18 16.33
C PRO A 179 5.29 6.35 15.91
N VAL A 180 5.57 6.33 14.60
CA VAL A 180 6.78 5.71 14.06
C VAL A 180 8.00 6.62 14.29
N ASN A 181 7.79 7.94 14.30
CA ASN A 181 8.82 8.97 14.42
C ASN A 181 10.02 8.69 13.49
N PHE A 182 9.73 8.34 12.24
CA PHE A 182 10.75 8.22 11.21
C PHE A 182 11.41 9.57 10.95
N GLU A 183 12.73 9.62 11.10
CA GLU A 183 13.57 10.75 10.72
C GLU A 183 14.63 10.28 9.73
N LYS A 184 14.71 10.97 8.60
CA LYS A 184 15.67 10.67 7.54
C LYS A 184 16.97 11.44 7.80
N SER A 185 18.10 10.76 7.69
CA SER A 185 19.42 11.40 7.59
C SER A 185 19.92 11.34 6.14
N GLU A 186 21.04 12.02 5.85
CA GLU A 186 21.66 11.98 4.52
C GLU A 186 21.98 10.55 4.08
N THR A 187 22.61 9.79 4.98
CA THR A 187 23.13 8.43 4.74
C THR A 187 22.24 7.33 5.33
N GLY A 188 21.10 7.65 5.96
CA GLY A 188 20.27 6.65 6.62
C GLY A 188 19.00 7.21 7.24
N GLY A 189 18.72 6.81 8.48
CA GLY A 189 17.59 7.32 9.24
C GLY A 189 17.40 6.60 10.56
N ARG A 190 16.38 7.01 11.31
CA ARG A 190 15.99 6.39 12.57
C ARG A 190 14.48 6.28 12.68
N CYS A 191 14.03 5.34 13.49
CA CYS A 191 12.65 5.21 13.92
C CYS A 191 12.62 5.11 15.44
N THR A 192 11.69 5.84 16.07
CA THR A 192 11.58 5.89 17.54
C THR A 192 10.14 5.61 17.95
N PRO A 193 9.79 4.35 18.20
CA PRO A 193 8.47 3.99 18.68
C PRO A 193 8.24 4.63 20.05
N GLY A 194 7.05 5.19 20.27
CA GLY A 194 6.77 6.08 21.40
C GLY A 194 7.03 5.54 22.82
N CYS A 195 7.38 4.27 23.01
CA CYS A 195 7.64 3.67 24.33
C CYS A 195 8.91 2.79 24.41
N HIS A 196 9.72 2.63 23.37
CA HIS A 196 10.94 1.80 23.45
C HIS A 196 12.15 2.41 22.73
N VAL A 197 13.31 1.76 22.86
CA VAL A 197 14.61 2.27 22.40
C VAL A 197 14.59 2.58 20.90
N GLU A 198 15.13 3.75 20.56
CA GLU A 198 15.37 4.21 19.19
C GLU A 198 16.24 3.21 18.42
N ARG A 199 15.92 3.03 17.14
CA ARG A 199 16.75 2.26 16.20
C ARG A 199 17.15 3.16 15.04
N ALA A 200 18.45 3.31 14.84
CA ALA A 200 19.04 4.03 13.72
C ALA A 200 19.74 3.07 12.76
N TYR A 201 19.90 3.52 11.51
CA TYR A 201 20.69 2.84 10.49
C TYR A 201 21.46 3.86 9.66
N ASP A 202 22.61 3.43 9.15
CA ASP A 202 23.45 4.25 8.28
C ASP A 202 24.10 3.39 7.19
N ARG A 203 24.12 3.88 5.95
CA ARG A 203 24.60 3.14 4.78
C ARG A 203 26.12 3.12 4.64
N GLY A 204 26.83 4.10 5.20
CA GLY A 204 28.28 4.25 5.12
C GLY A 204 29.01 3.72 6.35
N HIS A 205 28.39 3.78 7.53
CA HIS A 205 28.95 3.26 8.78
C HIS A 205 27.92 2.40 9.53
N GLN A 206 28.10 1.08 9.48
CA GLN A 206 27.15 0.16 10.09
C GLN A 206 26.99 0.41 11.60
N ILE A 207 25.77 0.74 12.02
CA ILE A 207 25.42 0.97 13.42
C ILE A 207 25.19 -0.38 14.12
N SER A 208 25.62 -0.51 15.37
CA SER A 208 25.39 -1.74 16.14
C SER A 208 23.90 -1.93 16.43
N LEU A 209 23.35 -3.07 15.99
CA LEU A 209 21.98 -3.50 16.27
C LEU A 209 21.95 -4.23 17.63
N LYS A 210 22.13 -3.52 18.75
CA LYS A 210 21.96 -4.08 20.10
C LYS A 210 20.55 -3.87 20.59
#